data_AF-A0A8B9RZ63-F1
#
_entry.id   AF-A0A8B9RZ63-F1
#
_cell.length_a   1.000
_cell.length_b   1.000
_cell.length_c   1.000
_cell.angle_alpha   90.00
_cell.angle_beta   90.00
_cell.angle_gamma   90.00
#
_symmetry.space_group_name_H-M   'P 1'
#
loop_
_entity.id
_entity.type
_entity.pdbx_description
1 polymer ?
#
loop_
_entity_poly.entity_id
_entity_poly.type
_entity_poly.pdbx_seq_one_letter_code
_entity_poly.pdbx_strand_id
1 'polypeptide(L)' 'MLCLKQPNGYSFNPVCASDGSSYNNPCFVREASCLRQEQIDIRHLGHCSGRLNFVFLVNVNSE' A
#
# COMPACT_ATOMS: atom_id res chain seq x y z
N MET A 1 6.96 21.24 -9.06
CA MET A 1 7.02 20.57 -7.74
C MET A 1 8.05 19.46 -7.85
N LEU A 2 9.11 19.48 -7.05
CA LEU A 2 10.03 18.35 -6.99
C LEU A 2 9.48 17.32 -6.00
N CYS A 3 9.31 16.08 -6.46
CA CYS A 3 8.96 14.96 -5.60
C CYS A 3 10.22 14.46 -4.90
N LEU A 4 10.29 14.68 -3.59
CA LEU A 4 11.42 14.24 -2.79
C LEU A 4 11.28 12.74 -2.50
N LYS A 5 12.22 11.94 -3.01
CA LYS A 5 12.37 10.53 -2.65
C LYS A 5 12.74 10.44 -1.17
N GLN A 6 12.15 9.49 -0.44
CA GLN A 6 12.52 9.25 0.95
C GLN A 6 14.02 8.91 1.09
N PRO A 7 14.74 9.51 2.05
CA PRO A 7 16.06 9.04 2.46
C PRO A 7 15.94 7.67 3.14
N ASN A 8 17.02 6.89 3.11
CA ASN A 8 17.06 5.42 3.33
C ASN A 8 16.69 4.89 4.74
N GLY A 9 15.96 5.64 5.57
CA GLY A 9 15.37 5.17 6.83
C GLY A 9 13.93 4.70 6.63
N TYR A 10 13.74 3.47 6.13
CA TYR A 10 12.40 2.91 5.93
C TYR A 10 11.87 2.31 7.23
N SER A 11 10.78 2.85 7.76
CA SER A 11 9.97 2.17 8.80
C SER A 11 8.87 1.38 8.10
N PHE A 12 8.80 0.06 8.31
CA PHE A 12 7.74 -0.77 7.74
C PHE A 12 6.45 -0.56 8.53
N ASN A 13 5.54 0.23 7.95
CA ASN A 13 4.26 0.63 8.54
C ASN A 13 3.19 0.58 7.45
N PRO A 14 2.70 -0.62 7.07
CA PRO A 14 1.83 -0.76 5.92
C PRO A 14 0.56 0.09 6.07
N VAL A 15 0.10 0.69 4.98
CA VAL A 15 -1.10 1.53 4.93
C VAL A 15 -1.91 1.26 3.66
N CYS A 16 -3.22 1.42 3.77
CA CYS A 16 -4.13 1.43 2.65
C CYS A 16 -4.40 2.87 2.25
N ALA A 17 -4.21 3.18 0.97
CA ALA A 17 -4.40 4.51 0.44
C ALA A 17 -5.77 4.68 -0.26
N SER A 18 -6.13 5.93 -0.55
CA SER A 18 -7.39 6.32 -1.17
C SER A 18 -7.53 5.82 -2.60
N ASP A 19 -6.41 5.58 -3.28
CA ASP A 19 -6.31 4.97 -4.61
C ASP A 19 -6.60 3.45 -4.61
N GLY A 20 -6.82 2.86 -3.43
CA GLY A 20 -7.05 1.42 -3.25
C GLY A 20 -5.77 0.57 -3.26
N SER A 21 -4.60 1.21 -3.34
CA SER A 21 -3.30 0.54 -3.29
C SER A 21 -2.80 0.43 -1.85
N SER A 22 -2.05 -0.63 -1.56
CA SER A 22 -1.33 -0.76 -0.29
C SER A 22 0.10 -0.28 -0.43
N TYR A 23 0.56 0.51 0.53
CA TYR A 23 1.92 1.05 0.56
C TYR A 23 2.65 0.57 1.81
N ASN A 24 3.93 0.21 1.67
CA ASN A 24 4.75 -0.33 2.77
C ASN A 24 4.96 0.67 3.92
N ASN A 25 4.79 1.97 3.65
CA ASN A 25 4.79 3.03 4.64
C ASN A 25 4.03 4.29 4.16
N PRO A 26 3.63 5.19 5.09
CA PRO A 26 2.96 6.45 4.79
C PRO A 26 3.73 7.38 3.83
N CYS A 27 5.06 7.30 3.84
CA CYS A 27 5.87 8.19 3.04
C CYS A 27 5.88 7.76 1.56
N PHE A 28 5.68 6.47 1.25
CA PHE A 28 5.47 6.00 -0.12
C PHE A 28 4.15 6.49 -0.69
N VAL A 29 3.13 6.72 0.16
CA VAL A 29 1.87 7.37 -0.27
C VAL A 29 2.13 8.79 -0.75
N ARG A 30 2.91 9.57 0.01
CA ARG A 30 3.28 10.95 -0.36
C ARG A 30 4.10 11.02 -1.63
N GLU A 31 5.07 10.10 -1.76
CA GLU A 31 5.88 9.96 -2.96
C GLU A 31 5.00 9.65 -4.19
N ALA A 32 4.12 8.65 -4.08
CA ALA A 32 3.20 8.27 -5.13
C ALA A 32 2.24 9.41 -5.50
N SER A 33 1.68 10.09 -4.51
CA SER A 33 0.81 11.26 -4.72
C SER A 33 1.53 12.35 -5.53
N CYS A 34 2.78 12.64 -5.19
CA CYS A 34 3.57 13.63 -5.92
C CYS A 34 3.91 13.16 -7.34
N LEU A 35 4.42 11.93 -7.49
CA LEU A 35 4.87 11.39 -8.79
C LEU A 35 3.73 11.22 -9.78
N ARG A 36 2.55 10.81 -9.29
CA ARG A 36 1.34 10.62 -10.11
C ARG A 36 0.58 11.92 -10.34
N GLN A 37 0.94 13.00 -9.65
CA GLN A 37 0.18 14.26 -9.62
C GLN A 37 -1.28 14.05 -9.23
N GLU A 38 -1.52 13.10 -8.33
CA GLU A 38 -2.85 12.71 -7.85
C GLU A 38 -2.90 12.89 -6.33
N GLN A 39 -4.05 13.33 -5.80
CA GLN A 39 -4.23 13.39 -4.36
C GLN A 39 -4.47 11.97 -3.81
N ILE A 40 -3.44 11.40 -3.19
CA ILE A 40 -3.51 10.08 -2.57
C ILE A 40 -3.39 10.25 -1.06
N ASP A 41 -4.46 9.95 -0.35
CA ASP A 41 -4.58 10.06 1.10
C ASP A 41 -4.54 8.68 1.75
N ILE A 42 -4.12 8.61 3.01
CA ILE A 42 -4.15 7.35 3.77
C ILE A 42 -5.58 7.12 4.26
N ARG A 43 -6.17 5.99 3.85
CA ARG A 43 -7.51 5.58 4.29
C ARG A 43 -7.47 4.93 5.66
N HIS A 44 -6.55 3.99 5.88
CA HIS A 44 -6.35 3.35 7.17
C HIS A 44 -4.95 2.71 7.28
N LEU A 45 -4.55 2.40 8.51
CA LEU A 45 -3.34 1.62 8.79
C LEU A 45 -3.55 0.14 8.43
N GLY A 46 -2.48 -0.54 8.02
CA GLY A 46 -2.50 -1.90 7.47
C GLY A 46 -2.71 -1.93 5.96
N HIS A 47 -2.54 -3.11 5.34
CA HIS A 47 -2.79 -3.28 3.90
C HIS A 47 -4.27 -3.07 3.59
N CYS A 48 -4.58 -2.60 2.37
CA CYS A 48 -5.95 -2.63 1.88
C CYS A 48 -6.47 -4.06 1.96
N SER A 49 -7.73 -4.21 2.38
CA SER A 49 -8.47 -5.43 2.14
C SER A 49 -8.73 -5.53 0.64
N GLY A 50 -7.71 -5.92 -0.12
CA GLY A 50 -7.89 -6.43 -1.45
C GLY A 50 -8.88 -7.57 -1.35
N ARG A 51 -9.75 -7.70 -2.36
CA ARG A 51 -10.52 -8.92 -2.54
C ARG A 51 -9.50 -10.05 -2.59
N LEU A 52 -9.28 -10.72 -1.46
CA LEU A 52 -8.72 -12.05 -1.45
C LEU A 52 -9.73 -12.82 -2.26
N ASN A 53 -9.48 -12.97 -3.57
CA ASN A 53 -9.87 -14.20 -4.22
C ASN A 53 -9.23 -15.24 -3.32
N PHE A 54 -10.06 -15.89 -2.51
CA PHE A 54 -9.71 -17.07 -1.73
C PHE A 54 -9.47 -18.23 -2.73
N VAL A 55 -8.60 -17.96 -3.69
CA VAL A 55 -7.79 -18.88 -4.46
C VAL A 55 -6.35 -18.70 -3.95
N PHE A 56 -6.20 -18.36 -2.66
CA PHE A 56 -5.16 -19.05 -1.91
C PHE A 56 -5.54 -20.51 -2.00
N LEU A 57 -4.59 -21.31 -2.46
CA LEU A 57 -4.65 -22.75 -2.43
C LEU A 57 -4.96 -23.18 -0.97
N VAL A 58 -6.24 -23.28 -0.62
CA VAL A 58 -6.65 -24.41 0.21
C VAL A 58 -6.43 -25.61 -0.69
N ASN A 59 -5.20 -26.09 -0.71
CA ASN A 59 -5.01 -27.50 -0.91
C ASN A 59 -5.56 -28.17 0.36
N VAL A 60 -6.88 -28.23 0.44
CA VAL A 60 -7.57 -29.23 1.23
C VAL A 60 -7.26 -30.53 0.50
N ASN A 61 -6.12 -31.14 0.85
CA ASN A 61 -6.01 -32.58 0.75
C ASN A 61 -6.98 -33.10 1.81
N SER A 62 -8.24 -33.28 1.40
CA SER A 62 -9.18 -34.14 2.08
C SER A 62 -8.72 -35.58 1.85
N GLU A 63 -7.83 -36.06 2.70
CA GLU A 63 -7.80 -37.47 3.13
C GLU A 63 -7.82 -37.48 4.66
#